data_AF-A0A956UA65-F1
#
_entry.id   AF-A0A956UA65-F1
#
_cell.length_a   1.000
_cell.length_b   1.000
_cell.length_c   1.000
_cell.angle_alpha   90.00
_cell.angle_beta   90.00
_cell.angle_gamma   90.00
#
_symmetry.space_group_name_H-M   'P 1'
#
loop_
_entity.id
_entity.type
_entity.pdbx_description
1 polymer ?
#
loop_
_entity_poly.entity_id
_entity_poly.type
_entity_poly.pdbx_seq_one_letter_code
_entity_poly.pdbx_strand_id
1 'polypeptide(L)'
;NPNIPDVLASSADFYRQRGNYGRAEQLYLQAIQYKKRGVGQEHIDLTNLYMGLGFLYYGEDKYYQAEEQYRSALAIYEKKLRTDKNIPNFNKRDVNLKMAECLEEIARCVEKTKGANDAASYRAKAGQIKASPMGDYYN
;
A
#
# COMPACT_ATOMS: atom_id res chain seq x y z
N ASN A 1 4.97 -3.30 25.54
CA ASN A 1 3.84 -2.40 25.22
C ASN A 1 3.46 -2.67 23.76
N PRO A 2 2.35 -3.38 23.46
CA PRO A 2 2.00 -3.70 22.08
C PRO A 2 1.75 -2.39 21.29
N ASN A 3 2.26 -2.34 20.07
CA ASN A 3 2.09 -1.19 19.19
C ASN A 3 0.62 -1.11 18.77
N ILE A 4 -0.14 -0.18 19.35
CA ILE A 4 -1.60 -0.04 19.19
C ILE A 4 -2.05 -0.09 17.71
N PRO A 5 -1.41 0.64 16.76
CA PRO A 5 -1.69 0.52 15.33
C PRO A 5 -1.61 -0.90 14.77
N ASP A 6 -0.62 -1.70 15.18
CA ASP A 6 -0.40 -3.04 14.64
C ASP A 6 -1.47 -4.02 15.16
N VAL A 7 -1.92 -3.84 16.40
CA VAL A 7 -3.05 -4.60 16.98
C VAL A 7 -4.36 -4.25 16.26
N LEU A 8 -4.59 -2.97 15.97
CA LEU A 8 -5.75 -2.52 15.21
C LEU A 8 -5.74 -3.09 13.78
N ALA A 9 -4.59 -3.07 13.11
CA ALA A 9 -4.42 -3.63 11.77
C ALA A 9 -4.67 -5.14 11.74
N SER A 10 -4.08 -5.88 12.68
CA SER A 10 -4.29 -7.33 12.79
C SER A 10 -5.76 -7.68 13.06
N SER A 11 -6.44 -6.86 13.88
CA SER A 11 -7.87 -7.01 14.13
C SER A 11 -8.69 -6.70 12.88
N ALA A 12 -8.32 -5.65 12.13
CA ALA A 12 -8.96 -5.31 10.86
C ALA A 12 -8.85 -6.47 9.85
N ASP A 13 -7.67 -7.07 9.73
CA ASP A 13 -7.44 -8.23 8.88
C ASP A 13 -8.31 -9.43 9.26
N PHE A 14 -8.44 -9.70 10.56
CA PHE A 14 -9.32 -10.76 11.05
C PHE A 14 -10.79 -10.52 10.65
N TYR A 15 -11.30 -9.30 10.80
CA TYR A 15 -12.67 -8.98 10.40
C TYR A 15 -12.86 -9.00 8.88
N ARG A 16 -11.88 -8.52 8.10
CA ARG A 16 -11.89 -8.56 6.64
C ARG A 16 -11.97 -9.99 6.11
N GLN A 17 -11.17 -10.92 6.66
CA GLN A 17 -11.19 -12.33 6.26
C GLN A 17 -12.51 -13.02 6.58
N ARG A 18 -13.28 -12.51 7.54
CA ARG A 18 -14.62 -12.99 7.89
C ARG A 18 -15.75 -12.27 7.15
N GLY A 19 -15.43 -11.41 6.18
CA GLY A 19 -16.41 -10.63 5.42
C GLY A 19 -17.06 -9.48 6.21
N ASN A 20 -16.58 -9.17 7.41
CA ASN A 20 -17.05 -8.02 8.18
C ASN A 20 -16.27 -6.77 7.78
N TYR A 21 -16.52 -6.30 6.56
CA TYR A 21 -15.77 -5.20 5.94
C TYR A 21 -15.97 -3.87 6.67
N GLY A 22 -17.19 -3.54 7.11
CA GLY A 22 -17.43 -2.30 7.85
C GLY A 22 -16.62 -2.19 9.14
N ARG A 23 -16.49 -3.27 9.91
CA ARG A 23 -15.65 -3.28 11.12
C ARG A 23 -14.17 -3.23 10.79
N ALA A 24 -13.74 -3.92 9.74
CA ALA A 24 -12.35 -3.89 9.29
C ALA A 24 -11.95 -2.48 8.81
N GLU A 25 -12.81 -1.80 8.07
CA GLU A 25 -12.59 -0.43 7.59
C GLU A 25 -12.38 0.53 8.77
N GLN A 26 -13.27 0.51 9.76
CA GLN A 26 -13.14 1.33 10.96
C GLN A 26 -11.81 1.11 11.68
N LEU A 27 -11.37 -0.14 11.81
CA LEU A 27 -10.12 -0.48 12.49
C LEU A 27 -8.89 -0.03 11.69
N TYR A 28 -8.90 -0.19 10.36
CA TYR A 28 -7.85 0.35 9.49
C TYR A 28 -7.75 1.87 9.59
N LEU A 29 -8.88 2.58 9.54
CA LEU A 29 -8.91 4.04 9.67
C LEU A 29 -8.41 4.52 11.04
N GLN A 30 -8.78 3.82 12.13
CA GLN A 30 -8.25 4.11 13.47
C GLN A 30 -6.74 3.89 13.55
N ALA A 31 -6.23 2.78 12.98
CA ALA A 31 -4.80 2.50 12.94
C ALA A 31 -4.03 3.60 12.19
N ILE A 32 -4.56 4.03 11.03
CA ILE A 32 -3.99 5.12 10.23
C ILE A 32 -3.96 6.41 11.04
N GLN A 33 -5.07 6.76 11.71
CA GLN A 33 -5.14 7.98 12.51
C GLN A 33 -4.13 7.98 13.66
N TYR A 34 -4.02 6.86 14.38
CA TYR A 34 -3.05 6.73 15.47
C TYR A 34 -1.62 6.86 14.94
N LYS A 35 -1.30 6.15 13.86
CA LYS A 35 0.04 6.17 13.26
C LYS A 35 0.39 7.56 12.74
N LYS A 36 -0.54 8.24 12.05
CA LYS A 36 -0.36 9.63 11.59
C LYS A 36 -0.03 10.59 12.74
N ARG A 37 -0.69 10.45 13.89
CA ARG A 37 -0.43 11.29 15.07
C ARG A 37 0.94 11.01 15.70
N GLY A 38 1.38 9.75 15.69
CA GLY A 38 2.65 9.35 16.32
C GLY A 38 3.88 9.66 15.48
N VAL A 39 3.83 9.39 14.18
CA VAL A 39 5.02 9.40 13.29
C VAL A 39 4.88 10.29 12.05
N GLY A 40 3.74 10.97 11.89
CA GLY A 40 3.47 11.85 10.74
C GLY A 40 2.80 11.13 9.56
N GLN A 41 2.43 11.91 8.53
CA GLN A 41 1.58 11.45 7.42
C GLN A 41 2.31 10.65 6.34
N GLU A 42 3.64 10.64 6.37
CA GLU A 42 4.49 10.08 5.31
C GLU A 42 5.39 8.95 5.83
N HIS A 43 5.13 8.48 7.05
CA HIS A 43 5.91 7.39 7.63
C HIS A 43 5.65 6.09 6.87
N ILE A 44 6.72 5.33 6.58
CA ILE A 44 6.65 4.11 5.75
C ILE A 44 5.66 3.08 6.30
N ASP A 45 5.55 2.92 7.62
CA ASP A 45 4.59 2.00 8.23
C ASP A 45 3.11 2.26 7.87
N LEU A 46 2.75 3.46 7.38
CA LEU A 46 1.40 3.74 6.90
C LEU A 46 1.07 2.95 5.62
N THR A 47 2.07 2.50 4.84
CA THR A 47 1.84 1.81 3.57
C THR A 47 1.09 0.49 3.77
N ASN A 48 1.42 -0.28 4.80
CA ASN A 48 0.74 -1.54 5.11
C ASN A 48 -0.74 -1.32 5.46
N LEU A 49 -1.05 -0.23 6.17
CA LEU A 49 -2.41 0.12 6.54
C LEU A 49 -3.23 0.54 5.33
N TYR A 50 -2.65 1.35 4.44
CA TYR A 50 -3.29 1.73 3.18
C TYR A 50 -3.48 0.53 2.25
N MET A 51 -2.50 -0.38 2.16
CA MET A 51 -2.63 -1.63 1.40
C MET A 51 -3.78 -2.49 1.94
N GLY A 52 -3.86 -2.65 3.26
CA GLY A 52 -4.94 -3.38 3.93
C GLY A 52 -6.33 -2.81 3.62
N LEU A 53 -6.47 -1.49 3.69
CA LEU A 53 -7.71 -0.80 3.34
C LEU A 53 -8.03 -0.89 1.84
N GLY A 54 -7.01 -0.83 0.98
CA GLY A 54 -7.17 -1.06 -0.46
C GLY A 54 -7.69 -2.46 -0.77
N PHE A 55 -7.14 -3.49 -0.13
CA PHE A 55 -7.61 -4.86 -0.31
C PHE A 55 -9.03 -5.07 0.20
N LEU A 56 -9.40 -4.39 1.29
CA LEU A 56 -10.76 -4.40 1.82
C LEU A 56 -11.73 -3.85 0.77
N TYR A 57 -11.46 -2.65 0.24
CA TYR A 57 -12.31 -2.05 -0.78
C TYR A 57 -12.33 -2.86 -2.08
N TYR A 58 -11.20 -3.46 -2.48
CA TYR A 58 -11.16 -4.34 -3.64
C TYR A 58 -12.07 -5.57 -3.46
N GLY A 59 -12.08 -6.16 -2.26
CA GLY A 59 -12.97 -7.28 -1.93
C GLY A 59 -14.46 -6.90 -1.88
N GLU A 60 -14.77 -5.62 -1.71
CA GLU A 60 -16.13 -5.06 -1.81
C GLU A 60 -16.47 -4.52 -3.21
N ASP A 61 -15.65 -4.81 -4.23
CA ASP A 61 -15.77 -4.28 -5.60
C ASP A 61 -15.74 -2.74 -5.69
N LYS A 62 -15.28 -2.06 -4.64
CA LYS A 62 -15.09 -0.60 -4.56
C LYS A 62 -13.75 -0.20 -5.19
N TYR A 63 -13.56 -0.51 -6.47
CA TYR A 63 -12.26 -0.42 -7.14
C TYR A 63 -11.65 0.99 -7.14
N TYR A 64 -12.46 2.05 -7.26
CA TYR A 64 -11.94 3.43 -7.18
C TYR A 64 -11.40 3.76 -5.77
N GLN A 65 -12.11 3.38 -4.72
CA GLN A 65 -11.66 3.59 -3.34
C GLN A 65 -10.41 2.75 -3.04
N ALA A 66 -10.34 1.52 -3.57
CA ALA A 66 -9.15 0.67 -3.48
C ALA A 66 -7.94 1.33 -4.15
N GLU A 67 -8.11 1.83 -5.38
CA GLU A 67 -7.07 2.52 -6.14
C GLU A 67 -6.51 3.72 -5.36
N GLU A 68 -7.37 4.54 -4.73
CA GLU A 68 -6.95 5.67 -3.91
C GLU A 68 -6.05 5.26 -2.73
N GLN A 69 -6.37 4.15 -2.06
CA GLN A 69 -5.54 3.67 -0.95
C GLN A 69 -4.19 3.13 -1.45
N TYR A 70 -4.18 2.36 -2.54
CA TYR A 70 -2.93 1.87 -3.12
C TYR A 70 -2.03 3.01 -3.62
N ARG A 71 -2.63 4.08 -4.18
CA ARG A 71 -1.90 5.30 -4.56
C ARG A 71 -1.32 6.02 -3.34
N SER A 72 -2.03 6.04 -2.23
CA SER A 72 -1.52 6.60 -0.96
C SER A 72 -0.30 5.82 -0.45
N ALA A 73 -0.31 4.49 -0.55
CA ALA A 73 0.87 3.66 -0.24
C ALA A 73 2.03 3.90 -1.22
N LEU A 74 1.74 3.93 -2.53
CA LEU A 74 2.72 4.16 -3.58
C LEU A 74 3.47 5.48 -3.39
N ALA A 75 2.76 6.56 -3.07
CA ALA A 75 3.37 7.88 -2.86
C ALA A 75 4.39 7.88 -1.70
N ILE A 76 4.13 7.13 -0.63
CA ILE A 76 5.05 7.00 0.50
C ILE A 76 6.29 6.20 0.09
N TYR A 77 6.12 5.10 -0.64
CA TYR A 77 7.26 4.32 -1.15
C TYR A 77 8.15 5.15 -2.10
N GLU A 78 7.57 5.87 -3.04
CA GLU A 78 8.30 6.75 -3.97
C GLU A 78 9.05 7.86 -3.21
N LYS A 79 8.40 8.49 -2.22
CA LYS A 79 9.05 9.50 -1.38
C LYS A 79 10.24 8.90 -0.63
N LYS A 80 10.07 7.73 -0.01
CA LYS A 80 11.11 7.08 0.79
C LYS A 80 12.35 6.76 -0.05
N LEU A 81 12.15 6.22 -1.26
CA LEU A 81 13.23 5.91 -2.20
C LEU A 81 14.00 7.16 -2.66
N ARG A 82 13.31 8.30 -2.78
CA ARG A 82 13.96 9.58 -3.15
C ARG A 82 14.75 10.19 -1.99
N THR A 83 14.24 10.11 -0.77
CA THR A 83 14.80 10.86 0.37
C THR A 83 15.81 10.09 1.20
N ASP A 84 15.81 8.76 1.18
CA ASP A 84 16.59 7.96 2.11
C ASP A 84 17.49 6.94 1.38
N LYS A 85 18.80 7.23 1.35
CA LYS A 85 19.82 6.35 0.79
C LYS A 85 20.27 5.25 1.77
N ASN A 86 19.92 5.34 3.06
CA ASN A 86 20.41 4.47 4.14
C ASN A 86 19.28 4.13 5.13
N ILE A 87 18.25 3.43 4.66
CA ILE A 87 17.10 3.05 5.49
C ILE A 87 17.54 1.92 6.46
N PRO A 88 17.60 2.14 7.80
CA PRO A 88 18.23 1.18 8.71
C PRO A 88 17.46 -0.13 8.93
N ASN A 89 16.19 -0.20 8.49
CA ASN A 89 15.30 -1.34 8.76
C ASN A 89 14.53 -1.85 7.52
N PHE A 90 14.80 -1.30 6.33
CA PHE A 90 14.19 -1.74 5.06
C PHE A 90 15.25 -1.61 3.97
N ASN A 91 15.72 -2.71 3.39
CA ASN A 91 16.61 -2.61 2.24
C ASN A 91 15.83 -1.94 1.09
N LYS A 92 16.47 -1.04 0.33
CA LYS A 92 15.96 -0.45 -0.92
C LYS A 92 15.28 -1.49 -1.81
N ARG A 93 15.82 -2.72 -1.85
CA ARG A 93 15.22 -3.88 -2.51
C ARG A 93 13.78 -4.16 -2.08
N ASP A 94 13.54 -4.23 -0.78
CA ASP A 94 12.23 -4.59 -0.23
C ASP A 94 11.21 -3.49 -0.50
N VAL A 95 11.64 -2.22 -0.38
CA VAL A 95 10.81 -1.06 -0.70
C VAL A 95 10.41 -1.08 -2.17
N ASN A 96 11.34 -1.37 -3.08
CA ASN A 96 11.07 -1.52 -4.50
C ASN A 96 10.08 -2.66 -4.79
N LEU A 97 10.25 -3.83 -4.16
CA LEU A 97 9.32 -4.95 -4.35
C LEU A 97 7.91 -4.62 -3.84
N LYS A 98 7.78 -3.97 -2.69
CA LYS A 98 6.50 -3.51 -2.16
C LYS A 98 5.85 -2.41 -3.01
N MET A 99 6.65 -1.53 -3.60
CA MET A 99 6.17 -0.58 -4.59
C MET A 99 5.63 -1.27 -5.84
N ALA A 100 6.30 -2.32 -6.32
CA ALA A 100 5.82 -3.12 -7.45
C ALA A 100 4.51 -3.85 -7.13
N GLU A 101 4.35 -4.40 -5.91
CA GLU A 101 3.08 -4.95 -5.44
C GLU A 101 1.96 -3.89 -5.50
N CYS A 102 2.20 -2.67 -4.98
CA CYS A 102 1.22 -1.58 -5.05
C CYS A 102 0.81 -1.25 -6.49
N LEU A 103 1.77 -1.20 -7.41
CA LEU A 103 1.52 -0.92 -8.83
C LEU A 103 0.66 -2.01 -9.48
N GLU A 104 0.84 -3.28 -9.10
CA GLU A 104 -0.02 -4.36 -9.59
C GLU A 104 -1.44 -4.26 -9.05
N GLU A 105 -1.62 -3.90 -7.79
CA GLU A 105 -2.96 -3.71 -7.22
C GLU A 105 -3.67 -2.50 -7.84
N ILE A 106 -2.94 -1.40 -8.11
CA ILE A 106 -3.46 -0.27 -8.89
C ILE A 106 -3.87 -0.76 -10.29
N ALA A 107 -3.02 -1.54 -10.97
CA ALA A 107 -3.32 -2.07 -12.29
C ALA A 107 -4.60 -2.92 -12.29
N ARG A 108 -4.82 -3.77 -11.27
CA ARG A 108 -6.05 -4.55 -11.13
C ARG A 108 -7.28 -3.65 -10.96
N CYS A 109 -7.19 -2.58 -10.16
CA CYS A 109 -8.29 -1.63 -9.99
C CYS A 109 -8.60 -0.87 -11.28
N VAL A 110 -7.55 -0.39 -11.97
CA VAL A 110 -7.66 0.33 -13.23
C VAL A 110 -8.23 -0.57 -14.32
N GLU A 111 -7.85 -1.84 -14.38
CA GLU A 111 -8.41 -2.77 -15.36
C GLU A 111 -9.91 -2.99 -15.16
N LYS A 112 -10.37 -3.08 -13.91
CA LYS A 112 -11.79 -3.22 -13.58
C LYS A 112 -12.62 -1.97 -13.90
N THR A 113 -12.01 -0.79 -13.89
CA THR A 113 -12.72 0.50 -14.01
C THR A 113 -12.57 1.18 -15.36
N LYS A 114 -11.42 1.00 -16.03
CA LYS A 114 -11.02 1.69 -17.27
C LYS A 114 -10.54 0.73 -18.37
N GLY A 115 -10.20 -0.51 -18.00
CA GLY A 115 -9.79 -1.56 -18.94
C GLY A 115 -8.30 -1.84 -18.99
N ALA A 116 -7.91 -2.91 -19.71
CA ALA A 116 -6.55 -3.44 -19.70
C ALA A 116 -5.51 -2.48 -20.26
N ASN A 117 -5.89 -1.61 -21.21
CA ASN A 117 -4.98 -0.65 -21.84
C ASN A 117 -4.48 0.39 -20.83
N ASP A 118 -5.37 0.96 -20.01
CA ASP A 118 -5.01 1.92 -18.97
C ASP A 118 -4.18 1.27 -17.85
N ALA A 119 -4.42 0.00 -17.56
CA ALA A 119 -3.68 -0.77 -16.57
C ALA A 119 -2.26 -1.16 -17.01
N ALA A 120 -1.99 -1.20 -18.31
CA ALA A 120 -0.75 -1.73 -18.87
C ALA A 120 0.50 -0.95 -18.40
N SER A 121 0.38 0.38 -18.28
CA SER A 121 1.48 1.23 -17.82
C SER A 121 1.95 0.87 -16.39
N TYR A 122 1.01 0.60 -15.50
CA TYR A 122 1.29 0.19 -14.11
C TYR A 122 1.95 -1.20 -14.05
N ARG A 123 1.47 -2.15 -14.87
CA ARG A 123 2.06 -3.50 -14.97
C ARG A 123 3.48 -3.45 -15.51
N ALA A 124 3.72 -2.64 -16.54
CA ALA A 124 5.05 -2.46 -17.10
C ALA A 124 6.02 -1.92 -16.05
N LYS A 125 5.63 -0.86 -15.31
CA LYS A 125 6.45 -0.29 -14.23
C LYS A 125 6.71 -1.32 -13.12
N ALA A 126 5.70 -2.06 -12.69
CA ALA A 126 5.86 -3.13 -11.70
C ALA A 126 6.84 -4.22 -12.17
N GLY A 127 6.70 -4.67 -13.41
CA GLY A 127 7.57 -5.67 -14.03
C GLY A 127 9.01 -5.21 -14.12
N GLN A 128 9.25 -3.95 -14.50
CA GLN A 128 10.58 -3.35 -14.50
C GLN A 128 11.20 -3.40 -13.11
N ILE A 129 10.51 -2.90 -12.08
CA ILE A 129 11.02 -2.87 -10.70
C ILE A 129 11.34 -4.28 -10.19
N LYS A 130 10.49 -5.27 -10.48
CA LYS A 130 10.73 -6.67 -10.10
C LYS A 130 11.94 -7.27 -10.82
N ALA A 131 12.22 -6.84 -12.05
CA ALA A 131 13.38 -7.30 -12.82
C ALA A 131 14.71 -6.70 -12.34
N SER A 132 14.73 -5.51 -11.73
CA SER A 132 15.95 -4.95 -11.12
C SER A 132 15.68 -4.29 -9.77
N PRO A 133 15.33 -5.05 -8.73
CA PRO A 133 14.82 -4.50 -7.48
C PRO A 133 15.85 -3.72 -6.65
N MET A 134 17.15 -3.79 -6.96
CA MET A 134 18.17 -2.91 -6.34
C MET A 134 18.18 -1.49 -6.93
N GLY A 135 17.67 -1.36 -8.16
CA GLY A 135 17.23 -0.14 -8.83
C GLY A 135 18.16 1.07 -8.86
N ASP A 136 18.79 1.32 -10.00
CA ASP A 136 19.31 2.64 -10.39
C ASP A 136 18.19 3.57 -10.98
N TYR A 137 16.91 3.27 -10.73
CA TYR A 137 15.75 3.95 -11.34
C TYR A 137 15.56 5.43 -10.98
N TYR A 138 16.31 5.93 -10.00
CA TYR A 138 16.22 7.30 -9.50
C TYR A 138 17.55 8.06 -9.62
N ASN A 139 18.49 7.55 -10.45
CA ASN A 139 19.72 8.25 -10.82
C ASN A 139 19.45 9.31 -11.88
#